data_AF-X1CNC4-F1
#
_entry.id   AF-X1CNC4-F1
#
_cell.length_a   1.000
_cell.length_b   1.000
_cell.length_c   1.000
_cell.angle_alpha   90.00
_cell.angle_beta   90.00
_cell.angle_gamma   90.00
#
_symmetry.space_group_name_H-M   'P 1'
#
loop_
_entity.id
_entity.type
_entity.pdbx_description
1 polymer ?
#
loop_
_entity_poly.entity_id
_entity_poly.type
_entity_poly.pdbx_seq_one_letter_code
_entity_poly.pdbx_strand_id
1 'polypeptide(L)'
;RGLGNLFKIYDVIIDVMKREKGLAQNLDLPTCLLYRALGIPSECNTPLFQVSRYFGWVAHMAEQRLDKGPLYRPTQEYTGPTLENMRKYVLIEERG
;
A
#
# COMPACT_ATOMS: atom_id res chain seq x y z
N ARG A 1 10.24 -19.56 -24.17
CA ARG A 1 10.24 -18.59 -23.05
C ARG A 1 8.79 -18.27 -22.72
N GLY A 2 8.18 -19.02 -21.81
CA GLY A 2 6.72 -19.03 -21.65
C GLY A 2 6.29 -19.24 -20.20
N LEU A 3 4.98 -19.08 -19.98
CA LEU A 3 4.29 -19.19 -18.69
C LEU A 3 4.69 -20.38 -17.83
N GLY A 4 5.05 -21.52 -18.43
CA GLY A 4 5.48 -22.71 -17.69
C GLY A 4 6.72 -22.52 -16.79
N ASN A 5 7.64 -21.61 -17.12
CA ASN A 5 8.75 -21.29 -16.22
C ASN A 5 8.30 -20.41 -15.04
N LEU A 6 7.26 -19.60 -15.22
CA LEU A 6 6.78 -18.68 -14.20
C LEU A 6 6.02 -19.40 -13.08
N PHE A 7 5.24 -20.42 -13.41
CA PHE A 7 4.60 -21.29 -12.41
C PHE A 7 5.64 -22.02 -11.54
N LYS A 8 6.71 -22.54 -12.15
CA LYS A 8 7.81 -23.17 -11.39
C LYS A 8 8.50 -22.18 -10.45
N ILE A 9 8.73 -20.95 -10.91
CA ILE A 9 9.30 -19.89 -10.06
C ILE A 9 8.35 -19.57 -8.89
N TYR A 10 7.04 -19.50 -9.16
CA TYR A 10 6.03 -19.27 -8.14
C TYR A 10 5.99 -20.38 -7.08
N ASP A 11 6.04 -21.65 -7.47
CA ASP A 11 6.08 -22.78 -6.54
C ASP A 11 7.32 -22.72 -5.64
N VAL A 12 8.50 -22.44 -6.21
CA VAL A 12 9.74 -22.27 -5.46
C VAL A 12 9.63 -21.12 -4.45
N ILE A 13 9.04 -19.99 -4.83
CA ILE A 13 8.85 -18.84 -3.93
C ILE A 13 7.97 -19.24 -2.75
N ILE A 14 6.86 -19.93 -2.98
CA ILE A 14 5.96 -20.37 -1.91
C ILE A 14 6.67 -21.30 -0.94
N ASP A 15 7.36 -22.32 -1.46
CA ASP A 15 8.04 -23.30 -0.63
C ASP A 15 9.15 -22.67 0.21
N VAL A 16 9.95 -21.77 -0.38
CA VAL A 16 11.02 -21.06 0.33
C VAL A 16 10.43 -20.12 1.38
N MET A 17 9.40 -19.32 1.07
CA MET A 17 8.80 -18.40 2.03
C MET A 17 8.14 -19.14 3.19
N LYS A 18 7.51 -20.28 2.92
CA LYS A 18 6.94 -21.13 3.97
C LYS A 18 8.03 -21.75 4.83
N ARG A 19 9.09 -22.31 4.24
CA ARG A 19 10.19 -22.97 4.97
C ARG A 19 10.99 -21.99 5.82
N GLU A 20 11.38 -20.85 5.26
CA GLU A 20 12.31 -19.92 5.90
C GLU A 20 11.63 -18.89 6.80
N LYS A 21 10.37 -18.52 6.49
CA LYS A 21 9.65 -17.44 7.18
C LYS A 21 8.32 -17.87 7.78
N GLY A 22 7.81 -19.06 7.47
CA GLY A 22 6.47 -19.49 7.90
C GLY A 22 5.33 -18.64 7.31
N LEU A 23 5.59 -17.89 6.24
CA LEU A 23 4.63 -16.95 5.67
C LEU A 23 3.82 -17.60 4.54
N ALA A 24 2.51 -17.42 4.61
CA ALA A 24 1.63 -17.67 3.47
C ALA A 24 1.63 -16.46 2.54
N GLN A 25 1.38 -16.70 1.26
CA GLN A 25 1.22 -15.64 0.28
C GLN A 25 -0.04 -14.83 0.53
N ASN A 26 0.03 -13.52 0.26
CA ASN A 26 -1.15 -12.68 0.15
C ASN A 26 -1.79 -12.83 -1.25
N LEU A 27 -2.87 -12.09 -1.50
CA LEU A 27 -3.58 -12.10 -2.79
C LEU A 27 -2.73 -11.58 -3.96
N ASP A 28 -1.81 -10.65 -3.71
CA ASP A 28 -1.10 -9.92 -4.76
C ASP A 28 -0.21 -10.84 -5.60
N LEU A 29 0.45 -11.80 -4.96
CA LEU A 29 1.37 -12.74 -5.63
C LEU A 29 0.65 -13.64 -6.66
N PRO A 30 -0.39 -14.41 -6.32
CA PRO A 30 -1.13 -15.21 -7.30
C PRO A 30 -1.90 -14.33 -8.30
N THR A 31 -2.38 -13.14 -7.92
CA THR A 31 -3.07 -12.23 -8.85
C THR A 31 -2.14 -11.70 -9.94
N CYS A 32 -0.89 -11.36 -9.61
CA CYS A 32 0.11 -10.95 -10.60
C CYS A 32 0.39 -12.08 -11.62
N LEU A 33 0.52 -13.31 -11.14
CA LEU A 33 0.68 -14.49 -11.99
C LEU A 33 -0.51 -14.70 -12.93
N LEU A 34 -1.72 -14.55 -12.40
CA LEU A 34 -2.97 -14.65 -13.17
C LEU A 34 -3.04 -13.58 -14.27
N TYR A 35 -2.77 -12.31 -13.95
CA TYR A 35 -2.79 -11.23 -14.95
C TYR A 35 -1.79 -11.48 -16.07
N ARG A 36 -0.59 -11.98 -15.73
CA ARG A 36 0.40 -12.36 -16.72
C ARG A 36 -0.03 -13.56 -17.57
N ALA A 37 -0.75 -14.52 -16.99
CA ALA A 37 -1.35 -15.64 -17.73
C ALA A 37 -2.47 -15.20 -18.68
N LEU A 38 -3.21 -14.15 -18.32
CA LEU A 38 -4.22 -13.53 -19.16
C LEU A 38 -3.64 -12.58 -20.22
N GLY A 39 -2.32 -12.40 -20.26
CA GLY A 39 -1.65 -11.49 -21.20
C GLY A 39 -1.87 -10.00 -20.90
N ILE A 40 -2.31 -9.68 -19.67
CA ILE A 40 -2.52 -8.31 -19.23
C ILE A 40 -1.14 -7.65 -18.99
N PRO A 41 -0.90 -6.44 -19.51
CA PRO A 41 0.33 -5.69 -19.22
C PRO A 41 0.51 -5.42 -17.73
N SER A 42 1.74 -5.52 -17.22
CA SER A 42 2.04 -5.31 -15.79
C SER A 42 1.69 -3.91 -15.29
N GLU A 43 1.70 -2.93 -16.19
CA GLU A 43 1.31 -1.55 -15.96
C GLU A 43 -0.17 -1.44 -15.54
N CYS A 44 -0.99 -2.43 -15.90
CA CYS A 44 -2.41 -2.50 -15.56
C CYS A 44 -2.69 -3.14 -14.20
N ASN A 45 -1.68 -3.65 -13.47
CA ASN A 45 -1.88 -4.30 -12.17
C ASN A 45 -2.59 -3.37 -11.16
N THR A 46 -2.04 -2.17 -10.94
CA THR A 46 -2.60 -1.19 -10.01
C THR A 46 -3.95 -0.62 -10.49
N PRO A 47 -4.12 -0.24 -11.77
CA PRO A 47 -5.42 0.17 -12.30
C PRO A 47 -6.54 -0.88 -12.12
N LEU A 48 -6.25 -2.17 -12.35
CA LEU A 48 -7.24 -3.24 -12.15
C LEU A 48 -7.65 -3.40 -10.69
N PHE A 49 -6.67 -3.35 -9.78
CA PHE A 49 -6.94 -3.32 -8.34
C PHE A 49 -7.83 -2.13 -7.97
N GLN A 50 -7.54 -0.94 -8.51
CA GLN A 50 -8.30 0.28 -8.23
C GLN A 50 -9.75 0.17 -8.68
N VAL A 51 -10.01 -0.32 -9.90
CA VAL A 51 -11.37 -0.53 -10.42
C VAL A 51 -12.14 -1.53 -9.56
N SER A 52 -11.50 -2.62 -9.13
CA SER A 52 -12.12 -3.58 -8.22
C SER A 52 -12.42 -2.96 -6.84
N ARG A 53 -11.47 -2.22 -6.26
CA ARG A 53 -11.60 -1.65 -4.91
C ARG A 53 -12.53 -0.44 -4.84
N TYR A 54 -12.76 0.23 -5.97
CA TYR A 54 -13.63 1.40 -6.07
C TYR A 54 -15.00 1.16 -5.44
N PHE A 55 -15.62 0.00 -5.67
CA PHE A 55 -16.91 -0.34 -5.06
C PHE A 55 -16.86 -0.39 -3.53
N GLY A 56 -15.79 -0.93 -2.96
CA GLY A 56 -15.60 -0.96 -1.50
C GLY A 56 -15.40 0.43 -0.91
N TRP A 57 -14.66 1.31 -1.60
CA TRP A 57 -14.52 2.71 -1.17
C TRP A 57 -15.84 3.47 -1.19
N VAL A 58 -16.64 3.28 -2.24
CA VAL A 58 -17.96 3.90 -2.33
C VAL A 58 -18.90 3.38 -1.25
N ALA A 59 -18.88 2.07 -0.98
CA ALA A 59 -19.65 1.47 0.10
C ALA A 59 -19.27 2.05 1.47
N HIS A 60 -17.99 2.04 1.83
CA HIS A 60 -17.53 2.62 3.10
C HIS A 60 -17.79 4.12 3.23
N MET A 61 -17.69 4.87 2.13
CA MET A 61 -18.05 6.29 2.13
C MET A 61 -19.56 6.48 2.37
N ALA A 62 -20.41 5.63 1.78
CA ALA A 62 -21.84 5.67 2.00
C ALA A 62 -22.20 5.32 3.45
N GLU A 63 -21.63 4.25 4.00
CA GLU A 63 -21.77 3.84 5.41
C GLU A 63 -21.41 5.01 6.35
N GLN A 64 -20.23 5.60 6.18
CA GLN A 64 -19.77 6.73 7.00
C GLN A 64 -20.74 7.92 6.95
N ARG A 65 -21.33 8.21 5.77
CA ARG A 65 -22.26 9.34 5.59
C ARG A 65 -23.66 9.06 6.15
N LEU A 66 -24.18 7.85 5.93
CA LEU A 66 -25.53 7.45 6.36
C LEU A 66 -25.60 7.23 7.87
N ASP A 67 -24.58 6.59 8.45
CA ASP A 67 -24.51 6.29 9.88
C ASP A 67 -24.06 7.50 10.71
N LYS A 68 -23.82 8.65 10.07
CA LYS A 68 -23.30 9.90 10.67
C LYS A 68 -22.06 9.63 11.54
N GLY A 69 -21.18 8.75 11.05
CA GLY A 69 -19.99 8.34 11.78
C GLY A 69 -19.10 9.56 12.11
N PRO A 70 -18.42 9.56 13.27
CA PRO A 70 -17.57 10.67 13.66
C PRO A 70 -16.43 10.86 12.66
N LEU A 71 -16.08 12.12 12.39
CA LEU A 71 -14.86 12.43 11.64
C LEU A 71 -13.65 12.14 12.54
N TYR A 72 -12.79 11.22 12.09
CA TYR A 72 -11.55 10.92 12.79
C TYR A 72 -10.62 12.14 12.78
N ARG A 73 -10.19 12.58 13.97
CA ARG A 73 -9.27 13.70 14.19
C ARG A 73 -8.06 13.22 15.01
N PRO A 74 -7.11 12.52 14.39
CA PRO A 74 -5.90 12.10 15.09
C PRO A 74 -5.12 13.33 15.59
N THR A 75 -4.58 13.23 16.81
CA THR A 75 -3.63 14.20 17.36
C THR A 75 -2.20 13.73 17.13
N GLN A 76 -1.22 14.61 17.34
CA GLN A 76 0.19 14.30 17.20
C GLN A 76 0.95 14.75 18.44
N GLU A 77 1.97 13.99 18.82
CA GLU A 77 2.94 14.39 19.83
C GLU A 77 4.02 15.25 19.18
N TYR A 78 4.26 16.44 19.73
CA TYR A 78 5.31 17.32 19.23
C TYR A 78 6.65 16.93 19.84
N THR A 79 7.56 16.42 18.99
CA THR A 79 8.94 16.04 19.35
C THR A 79 9.99 17.01 18.81
N GLY A 80 9.56 18.21 18.41
CA GLY A 80 10.44 19.27 17.94
C GLY A 80 11.08 20.07 19.08
N PRO A 81 11.76 21.18 18.76
CA PRO A 81 12.38 22.06 19.75
C PRO A 81 11.43 22.47 20.89
N THR A 82 11.86 22.27 22.14
CA THR A 82 11.19 22.79 23.33
C THR A 82 11.18 24.31 23.34
N LEU A 83 10.44 24.90 24.29
CA LEU A 83 10.45 26.35 24.50
C LEU A 83 11.87 26.90 24.75
N GLU A 84 12.75 26.10 25.35
CA GLU A 84 14.13 26.49 25.70
C GLU A 84 15.06 26.57 24.48
N ASN A 85 14.84 25.74 23.46
CA ASN A 85 15.63 25.72 22.23
C ASN A 85 14.82 26.10 20.98
N MET A 86 13.71 26.82 21.18
CA MET A 86 12.87 27.31 20.09
C MET A 86 13.72 28.19 19.16
N ARG A 87 13.75 27.84 17.88
CA ARG A 87 14.52 28.61 16.88
C ARG A 87 13.94 30.01 16.78
N LYS A 88 14.78 31.01 17.03
CA LYS A 88 14.44 32.40 16.71
C LYS A 88 14.39 32.56 15.19
N TYR A 89 13.51 33.44 14.73
CA TYR A 89 13.48 33.83 13.34
C TYR A 89 14.83 34.46 12.94
N VAL A 90 15.38 34.06 11.80
CA VAL A 90 16.62 34.60 11.23
C VAL A 90 16.24 35.29 9.91
N LEU A 91 16.72 36.51 9.69
CA LEU A 91 16.46 37.25 8.45
C LEU A 91 17.06 36.52 7.25
N ILE A 92 16.53 36.74 6.05
CA ILE A 92 16.96 35.95 4.88
C ILE A 92 18.44 36.20 4.54
N GLU A 93 18.90 37.44 4.68
CA GLU A 93 20.29 37.89 4.54
C GLU A 93 21.24 37.31 5.60
N GLU A 94 20.72 36.84 6.73
CA GLU A 94 21.47 36.24 7.84
C GLU A 94 21.43 34.70 7.82
N ARG A 95 20.64 34.11 6.92
CA ARG A 95 20.68 32.67 6.64
C ARG A 95 21.85 32.44 5.69
N GLY A 96 22.77 31.55 6.08
CA GLY A 96 23.89 31.12 5.24
C GLY A 96 23.44 30.47 3.94
#